data_AF-A0A2T1CRK9-F1
#
_entry.id   AF-A0A2T1CRK9-F1
#
_cell.length_a   1.000
_cell.length_b   1.000
_cell.length_c   1.000
_cell.angle_alpha   90.00
_cell.angle_beta   90.00
_cell.angle_gamma   90.00
#
_symmetry.space_group_name_H-M   'P 1'
#
loop_
_entity.id
_entity.type
_entity.pdbx_description
1 polymer ?
#
loop_
_entity_poly.entity_id
_entity_poly.type
_entity_poly.pdbx_seq_one_letter_code
_entity_poly.pdbx_strand_id
1 'polypeptide(L)'
;MQFTDTSEKGFQKFIVNYLTDKTIGHNFIETTSAEFDAEFCINKKQLLAFIEATQKDKYEMIQRKGERKFLVRLDEKIKELGIIEVIRKGVKHFDKNIDLFYRKPSSIHNAKDAVNYAANIFSVTQELVYSLDHKNRLDLVIFINGIPIITSELKNPLSGQTVTKGIIQYQNDRDPKDKILSFARCMVHFAADTELVYMCSELKKKASIFIPFNKGLNDSKPIEPFGAGNPVNPNGLKTHYFWEQILSKDSLSNIIDKFAQVIEETDEDTGKKTKKMIFPRYHQLTSVHQILAHAKENGIGQKYLIQHSAGSGKSKSIAWLAHQLHGLFDATGENNLFDSVIVVTDRTELDKQLRDEITQFSPQKVIVAAITGEGGSKTSQLREAIANKKKVIICTIQTFPHLLDEMQGLDSLKFAIIIDEAHSSQSGETSAKMNAVLADKNEDYEDEDEPTLEDKINELIESRKMIKNGSYFAFTATPKNKTLETFGVRTEKTYVDGNGEIKTKFDAFHLYSMKQAIEEEFILDVLQNYTTYK
;
A
#
# COMPACT_ATOMS: atom_id res chain seq x y z
N MET A 1 4.91 43.97 -6.01
CA MET A 1 5.37 42.58 -5.81
C MET A 1 4.44 41.94 -4.79
N GLN A 2 3.74 40.86 -5.14
CA GLN A 2 3.16 39.98 -4.12
C GLN A 2 4.33 39.23 -3.49
N PHE A 3 4.58 39.46 -2.20
CA PHE A 3 5.56 38.68 -1.44
C PHE A 3 4.97 37.30 -1.15
N THR A 4 5.71 36.24 -1.47
CA THR A 4 5.34 34.88 -1.08
C THR A 4 5.49 34.73 0.44
N ASP A 5 4.46 34.24 1.12
CA ASP A 5 4.50 33.96 2.55
C ASP A 5 5.39 32.73 2.82
N THR A 6 6.61 32.96 3.30
CA THR A 6 7.61 31.92 3.61
C THR A 6 7.52 31.40 5.04
N SER A 7 6.47 31.76 5.79
CA SER A 7 6.26 31.26 7.14
C SER A 7 5.70 29.83 7.16
N GLU A 8 5.76 29.18 8.33
CA GLU A 8 5.07 27.89 8.58
C GLU A 8 3.56 28.04 8.34
N LYS A 9 2.96 29.15 8.80
CA LYS A 9 1.54 29.46 8.58
C LYS A 9 1.20 29.67 7.11
N GLY A 10 2.12 30.26 6.33
CA GLY A 10 1.99 30.38 4.89
C GLY A 10 1.87 29.01 4.23
N PHE A 11 2.73 28.06 4.64
CA PHE A 11 2.69 26.69 4.14
C PHE A 11 1.43 25.93 4.56
N GLN A 12 1.00 26.05 5.82
CA GLN A 12 -0.27 25.48 6.31
C GLN A 12 -1.47 25.98 5.49
N LYS A 13 -1.59 27.31 5.33
CA LYS A 13 -2.66 27.94 4.54
C LYS A 13 -2.63 27.50 3.09
N PHE A 14 -1.45 27.37 2.50
CA PHE A 14 -1.30 26.89 1.13
C PHE A 14 -1.94 25.50 0.96
N ILE A 15 -1.62 24.56 1.86
CA ILE A 15 -2.18 23.21 1.82
C ILE A 15 -3.69 23.25 2.02
N VAL A 16 -4.19 24.00 3.01
CA VAL A 16 -5.64 24.08 3.26
C VAL A 16 -6.40 24.71 2.10
N ASN A 17 -5.86 25.77 1.50
CA ASN A 17 -6.45 26.38 0.32
C ASN A 17 -6.54 25.35 -0.82
N TYR A 18 -5.48 24.57 -1.06
CA TYR A 18 -5.53 23.50 -2.06
C TYR A 18 -6.61 22.47 -1.74
N LEU A 19 -6.65 21.94 -0.51
CA LEU A 19 -7.60 20.88 -0.14
C LEU A 19 -9.06 21.34 -0.24
N THR A 20 -9.33 22.60 0.08
CA THR A 20 -10.68 23.18 0.12
C THR A 20 -11.16 23.74 -1.22
N ASP A 21 -10.24 23.95 -2.18
CA ASP A 21 -10.59 24.40 -3.52
C ASP A 21 -11.48 23.36 -4.23
N LYS A 22 -12.56 23.85 -4.85
CA LYS A 22 -13.57 23.03 -5.53
C LYS A 22 -13.24 22.71 -6.99
N THR A 23 -12.31 23.45 -7.58
CA THR A 23 -11.95 23.40 -9.01
C THR A 23 -10.72 22.55 -9.26
N ILE A 24 -9.69 22.71 -8.41
CA ILE A 24 -8.41 22.01 -8.53
C ILE A 24 -8.13 21.07 -7.36
N GLY A 25 -8.82 21.28 -6.24
CA GLY A 25 -8.57 20.62 -4.98
C GLY A 25 -9.36 19.34 -4.77
N HIS A 26 -9.63 19.05 -3.51
CA HIS A 26 -10.36 17.86 -3.10
C HIS A 26 -11.71 18.19 -2.47
N ASN A 27 -12.14 19.46 -2.47
CA ASN A 27 -13.40 19.93 -1.91
C ASN A 27 -13.56 19.50 -0.44
N PHE A 28 -12.51 19.69 0.36
CA PHE A 28 -12.56 19.54 1.81
C PHE A 28 -13.33 20.70 2.43
N ILE A 29 -13.91 20.46 3.60
CA ILE A 29 -14.47 21.51 4.44
C ILE A 29 -13.39 21.99 5.41
N GLU A 30 -13.04 23.26 5.38
CA GLU A 30 -12.23 23.84 6.44
C GLU A 30 -13.07 23.97 7.72
N THR A 31 -12.52 23.48 8.83
CA THR A 31 -13.11 23.62 10.16
C THR A 31 -12.17 24.33 11.12
N THR A 32 -12.73 24.87 12.19
CA THR A 32 -11.96 25.60 13.19
C THR A 32 -11.72 24.75 14.44
N SER A 33 -10.68 25.11 15.21
CA SER A 33 -10.40 24.45 16.48
C SER A 33 -11.55 24.56 17.50
N ALA A 34 -12.42 25.56 17.38
CA ALA A 34 -13.56 25.74 18.28
C ALA A 34 -14.68 24.70 18.04
N GLU A 35 -14.72 24.08 16.87
CA GLU A 35 -15.68 23.03 16.52
C GLU A 35 -15.23 21.64 16.96
N PHE A 36 -13.99 21.52 17.44
CA PHE A 36 -13.43 20.27 17.93
C PHE A 36 -13.75 20.07 19.40
N ASP A 37 -14.35 18.93 19.70
CA ASP A 37 -14.57 18.49 21.06
C ASP A 37 -13.35 17.73 21.56
N ALA A 38 -12.56 18.35 22.44
CA ALA A 38 -11.37 17.75 23.01
C ALA A 38 -11.65 16.63 24.03
N GLU A 39 -12.88 16.55 24.57
CA GLU A 39 -13.26 15.46 25.48
C GLU A 39 -13.36 14.13 24.73
N PHE A 40 -14.05 14.11 23.58
CA PHE A 40 -14.26 12.91 22.76
C PHE A 40 -13.31 12.81 21.55
N CYS A 41 -12.49 13.84 21.32
CA CYS A 41 -11.60 13.99 20.18
C CYS A 41 -12.30 13.86 18.83
N ILE A 42 -13.39 14.61 18.63
CA ILE A 42 -14.17 14.61 17.39
C ILE A 42 -14.76 16.00 17.08
N ASN A 43 -15.05 16.26 15.81
CA ASN A 43 -15.99 17.30 15.42
C ASN A 43 -17.42 16.73 15.48
N LYS A 44 -18.11 16.96 16.61
CA LYS A 44 -19.46 16.44 16.87
C LYS A 44 -20.47 16.84 15.79
N LYS A 45 -20.41 18.10 15.34
CA LYS A 45 -21.35 18.65 14.35
C LYS A 45 -21.25 17.89 13.03
N GLN A 46 -20.02 17.67 12.54
CA GLN A 46 -19.80 16.92 11.29
C GLN A 46 -20.19 15.45 11.41
N LEU A 47 -19.84 14.80 12.53
CA LEU A 47 -20.20 13.41 12.76
C LEU A 47 -21.72 13.21 12.74
N LEU A 48 -22.45 14.06 13.45
CA LEU A 48 -23.90 13.98 13.53
C LEU A 48 -24.56 14.34 12.18
N ALA A 49 -24.05 15.34 11.47
CA ALA A 49 -24.55 15.70 10.14
C ALA A 49 -24.36 14.56 9.12
N PHE A 50 -23.22 13.86 9.15
CA PHE A 50 -23.00 12.69 8.31
C PHE A 50 -23.98 11.54 8.63
N ILE A 51 -24.19 11.25 9.91
CA ILE A 51 -25.13 10.20 10.33
C ILE A 51 -26.57 10.58 9.95
N GLU A 52 -26.96 11.84 10.09
CA GLU A 52 -28.29 12.31 9.67
C GLU A 52 -28.50 12.17 8.16
N ALA A 53 -27.52 12.58 7.36
CA ALA A 53 -27.58 12.54 5.90
C ALA A 53 -27.67 11.12 5.33
N THR A 54 -27.03 10.15 5.99
CA THR A 54 -26.90 8.77 5.48
C THR A 54 -27.83 7.77 6.18
N GLN A 55 -28.16 8.01 7.45
CA GLN A 55 -28.75 7.04 8.38
C GLN A 55 -29.74 7.74 9.34
N LYS A 56 -30.74 8.43 8.78
CA LYS A 56 -31.70 9.26 9.53
C LYS A 56 -32.36 8.53 10.72
N ASP A 57 -32.73 7.27 10.54
CA ASP A 57 -33.34 6.45 11.59
C ASP A 57 -32.40 6.16 12.77
N LYS A 58 -31.08 6.09 12.52
CA LYS A 58 -30.05 5.92 13.53
C LYS A 58 -29.75 7.26 14.21
N TYR A 59 -29.72 8.35 13.46
CA TYR A 59 -29.60 9.70 13.99
C TYR A 59 -30.72 10.03 15.00
N GLU A 60 -31.99 9.83 14.63
CA GLU A 60 -33.14 10.07 15.51
C GLU A 60 -33.07 9.23 16.80
N MET A 61 -32.55 8.00 16.71
CA MET A 61 -32.32 7.16 17.88
C MET A 61 -31.24 7.75 18.80
N ILE A 62 -30.12 8.23 18.25
CA ILE A 62 -29.06 8.88 19.03
C ILE A 62 -29.62 10.11 19.76
N GLN A 63 -30.39 10.95 19.06
CA GLN A 63 -31.04 12.13 19.64
C GLN A 63 -31.95 11.76 20.81
N ARG A 64 -32.82 10.75 20.62
CA ARG A 64 -33.76 10.30 21.67
C ARG A 64 -33.07 9.65 22.87
N LYS A 65 -32.00 8.86 22.66
CA LYS A 65 -31.31 8.11 23.73
C LYS A 65 -30.22 8.93 24.42
N GLY A 66 -29.77 10.01 23.80
CA GLY A 66 -28.79 10.97 24.28
C GLY A 66 -27.44 10.84 23.57
N GLU A 67 -27.00 11.92 22.92
CA GLU A 67 -25.76 11.98 22.14
C GLU A 67 -24.52 11.57 22.94
N ARG A 68 -24.39 12.07 24.17
CA ARG A 68 -23.22 11.78 25.03
C ARG A 68 -23.03 10.27 25.24
N LYS A 69 -24.10 9.49 25.35
CA LYS A 69 -24.00 8.02 25.51
C LYS A 69 -23.45 7.35 24.26
N PHE A 70 -23.83 7.83 23.08
CA PHE A 70 -23.25 7.38 21.83
C PHE A 70 -21.76 7.73 21.75
N LEU A 71 -21.39 8.96 22.11
CA LEU A 71 -19.99 9.41 22.06
C LEU A 71 -19.07 8.67 23.03
N VAL A 72 -19.53 8.40 24.26
CA VAL A 72 -18.80 7.54 25.20
C VAL A 72 -18.59 6.15 24.60
N ARG A 73 -19.63 5.57 23.99
CA ARG A 73 -19.53 4.26 23.35
C ARG A 73 -18.56 4.24 22.16
N LEU A 74 -18.59 5.29 21.34
CA LEU A 74 -17.66 5.49 20.23
C LEU A 74 -16.22 5.56 20.74
N ASP A 75 -15.99 6.38 21.78
CA ASP A 75 -14.68 6.55 22.41
C ASP A 75 -14.11 5.23 22.96
N GLU A 76 -14.92 4.46 23.67
CA GLU A 76 -14.57 3.13 24.16
C GLU A 76 -14.14 2.20 23.01
N LYS A 77 -14.93 2.18 21.93
CA LYS A 77 -14.68 1.28 20.80
C LYS A 77 -13.42 1.65 20.03
N ILE A 78 -13.13 2.94 19.88
CA ILE A 78 -11.88 3.40 19.26
C ILE A 78 -10.69 2.99 20.12
N LYS A 79 -10.79 3.12 21.45
CA LYS A 79 -9.71 2.68 22.37
C LYS A 79 -9.47 1.17 22.30
N GLU A 80 -10.51 0.38 22.11
CA GLU A 80 -10.42 -1.09 22.08
C GLU A 80 -9.87 -1.62 20.74
N LEU A 81 -10.41 -1.13 19.62
CA LEU A 81 -10.18 -1.69 18.28
C LEU A 81 -9.22 -0.86 17.42
N GLY A 82 -9.06 0.42 17.74
CA GLY A 82 -8.40 1.40 16.87
C GLY A 82 -9.36 2.07 15.89
N ILE A 83 -8.96 3.25 15.43
CA ILE A 83 -9.80 4.15 14.63
C ILE A 83 -10.22 3.55 13.30
N ILE A 84 -9.30 2.86 12.62
CA ILE A 84 -9.57 2.27 11.30
C ILE A 84 -10.62 1.16 11.39
N GLU A 85 -10.51 0.28 12.38
CA GLU A 85 -11.47 -0.81 12.56
C GLU A 85 -12.86 -0.28 12.92
N VAL A 86 -12.93 0.76 13.75
CA VAL A 86 -14.19 1.43 14.08
C VAL A 86 -14.80 2.12 12.87
N ILE A 87 -14.01 2.84 12.07
CA ILE A 87 -14.48 3.48 10.83
C ILE A 87 -15.00 2.43 9.84
N ARG A 88 -14.32 1.29 9.70
CA ARG A 88 -14.68 0.20 8.76
C ARG A 88 -15.92 -0.60 9.15
N LYS A 89 -16.10 -0.88 10.45
CA LYS A 89 -17.16 -1.76 10.98
C LYS A 89 -18.35 -1.00 11.53
N GLY A 90 -18.17 0.29 11.81
CA GLY A 90 -19.13 1.07 12.57
C GLY A 90 -19.15 0.72 14.06
N VAL A 91 -20.12 1.28 14.77
CA VAL A 91 -20.30 1.09 16.20
C VAL A 91 -21.69 0.57 16.49
N LYS A 92 -21.76 -0.61 17.11
CA LYS A 92 -23.01 -1.10 17.68
C LYS A 92 -23.41 -0.25 18.88
N HIS A 93 -24.56 0.41 18.77
CA HIS A 93 -25.17 1.23 19.80
C HIS A 93 -26.62 0.79 19.99
N PHE A 94 -26.90 0.18 21.15
CA PHE A 94 -28.15 -0.54 21.42
C PHE A 94 -28.41 -1.63 20.36
N ASP A 95 -29.57 -1.59 19.71
CA ASP A 95 -30.07 -2.51 18.71
C ASP A 95 -29.59 -2.16 17.28
N LYS A 96 -28.92 -1.01 17.09
CA LYS A 96 -28.47 -0.54 15.77
C LYS A 96 -26.94 -0.54 15.63
N ASN A 97 -26.44 -0.84 14.43
CA ASN A 97 -25.05 -0.58 14.05
C ASN A 97 -24.97 0.77 13.34
N ILE A 98 -24.16 1.70 13.84
CA ILE A 98 -23.99 3.03 13.22
C ILE A 98 -22.74 2.97 12.34
N ASP A 99 -22.93 3.15 11.04
CA ASP A 99 -21.83 3.18 10.08
C ASP A 99 -21.18 4.56 10.14
N LEU A 100 -19.85 4.60 10.17
CA LEU A 100 -19.07 5.84 10.37
C LEU A 100 -18.37 6.30 9.09
N PHE A 101 -18.42 5.49 8.04
CA PHE A 101 -17.81 5.76 6.75
C PHE A 101 -18.41 4.82 5.72
N TYR A 102 -18.70 5.36 4.54
CA TYR A 102 -19.06 4.56 3.37
C TYR A 102 -17.88 4.44 2.44
N ARG A 103 -17.64 3.24 1.91
CA ARG A 103 -16.49 2.97 1.04
C ARG A 103 -16.82 3.42 -0.37
N LYS A 104 -15.78 3.74 -1.16
CA LYS A 104 -15.95 3.99 -2.58
C LYS A 104 -16.50 2.70 -3.23
N PRO A 105 -17.65 2.76 -3.92
CA PRO A 105 -18.18 1.57 -4.58
C PRO A 105 -17.23 1.13 -5.70
N SER A 106 -16.97 -0.17 -5.77
CA SER A 106 -16.14 -0.75 -6.81
C SER A 106 -16.88 -0.89 -8.15
N SER A 107 -18.23 -0.92 -8.12
CA SER A 107 -19.10 -1.10 -9.28
C SER A 107 -20.13 0.03 -9.41
N ILE A 108 -20.55 0.31 -10.65
CA ILE A 108 -21.60 1.27 -10.97
C ILE A 108 -23.01 0.80 -10.56
N HIS A 109 -23.21 -0.49 -10.29
CA HIS A 109 -24.54 -1.06 -10.05
C HIS A 109 -25.15 -0.67 -8.70
N ASN A 110 -24.37 -0.10 -7.77
CA ASN A 110 -24.87 0.32 -6.46
C ASN A 110 -24.96 1.85 -6.33
N ALA A 111 -26.01 2.43 -6.91
CA ALA A 111 -26.27 3.87 -6.83
C ALA A 111 -26.41 4.37 -5.38
N LYS A 112 -26.95 3.54 -4.47
CA LYS A 112 -27.08 3.91 -3.06
C LYS A 112 -25.72 4.02 -2.37
N ASP A 113 -24.80 3.10 -2.64
CA ASP A 113 -23.44 3.16 -2.10
C ASP A 113 -22.68 4.37 -2.66
N ALA A 114 -22.91 4.73 -3.93
CA ALA A 114 -22.32 5.94 -4.53
C ALA A 114 -22.82 7.22 -3.85
N VAL A 115 -24.13 7.33 -3.58
CA VAL A 115 -24.71 8.47 -2.84
C VAL A 115 -24.16 8.53 -1.42
N ASN A 116 -24.11 7.39 -0.72
CA ASN A 116 -23.60 7.32 0.64
C ASN A 116 -22.10 7.65 0.71
N TYR A 117 -21.30 7.19 -0.27
CA TYR A 117 -19.90 7.54 -0.40
C TYR A 117 -19.71 9.04 -0.61
N ALA A 118 -20.49 9.64 -1.50
CA ALA A 118 -20.46 11.07 -1.77
C ALA A 118 -20.90 11.91 -0.55
N ALA A 119 -21.68 11.34 0.37
CA ALA A 119 -22.08 11.97 1.62
C ALA A 119 -20.97 11.98 2.69
N ASN A 120 -19.86 11.26 2.50
CA ASN A 120 -18.73 11.35 3.41
C ASN A 120 -18.18 12.79 3.42
N ILE A 121 -17.98 13.33 4.63
CA ILE A 121 -17.44 14.66 4.88
C ILE A 121 -15.94 14.52 5.12
N PHE A 122 -15.13 15.14 4.26
CA PHE A 122 -13.69 15.28 4.48
C PHE A 122 -13.42 16.71 4.90
N SER A 123 -12.69 16.88 6.00
CA SER A 123 -12.42 18.19 6.55
C SER A 123 -11.01 18.32 7.07
N VAL A 124 -10.57 19.57 7.18
CA VAL A 124 -9.23 19.94 7.63
C VAL A 124 -9.32 21.08 8.63
N THR A 125 -8.57 20.97 9.72
CA THR A 125 -8.43 22.04 10.72
C THR A 125 -6.97 22.42 10.86
N GLN A 126 -6.70 23.72 10.78
CA GLN A 126 -5.39 24.30 11.10
C GLN A 126 -5.30 24.58 12.60
N GLU A 127 -4.10 24.51 13.16
CA GLU A 127 -3.79 25.01 14.50
C GLU A 127 -4.72 24.43 15.59
N LEU A 128 -4.98 23.12 15.51
CA LEU A 128 -5.97 22.45 16.35
C LEU A 128 -5.50 22.40 17.80
N VAL A 129 -6.19 23.09 18.71
CA VAL A 129 -6.07 22.89 20.16
C VAL A 129 -6.81 21.61 20.52
N TYR A 130 -6.07 20.59 20.95
CA TYR A 130 -6.58 19.21 20.98
C TYR A 130 -6.72 18.60 22.39
N SER A 131 -6.33 19.33 23.43
CA SER A 131 -6.35 18.87 24.82
C SER A 131 -7.10 19.86 25.71
N LEU A 132 -7.73 19.34 26.76
CA LEU A 132 -8.35 20.15 27.81
C LEU A 132 -7.32 20.64 28.84
N ASP A 133 -6.17 19.96 28.92
CA ASP A 133 -5.17 20.21 29.98
C ASP A 133 -4.16 21.28 29.57
N HIS A 134 -3.98 21.53 28.28
CA HIS A 134 -3.00 22.49 27.75
C HIS A 134 -3.41 23.08 26.40
N LYS A 135 -2.75 24.17 26.02
CA LYS A 135 -3.04 24.91 24.77
C LYS A 135 -2.13 24.54 23.59
N ASN A 136 -1.45 23.40 23.64
CA ASN A 136 -0.67 22.89 22.51
C ASN A 136 -1.57 22.72 21.29
N ARG A 137 -0.96 22.90 20.11
CA ARG A 137 -1.66 22.89 18.83
C ARG A 137 -0.99 21.92 17.88
N LEU A 138 -1.78 21.28 17.04
CA LEU A 138 -1.31 20.54 15.87
C LEU A 138 -1.48 21.44 14.65
N ASP A 139 -0.44 21.55 13.83
CA ASP A 139 -0.43 22.47 12.68
C ASP A 139 -1.56 22.16 11.69
N LEU A 140 -1.77 20.88 11.37
CA LEU A 140 -2.82 20.41 10.47
C LEU A 140 -3.43 19.11 10.97
N VAL A 141 -4.75 18.98 10.96
CA VAL A 141 -5.45 17.72 11.27
C VAL A 141 -6.50 17.42 10.22
N ILE A 142 -6.45 16.21 9.65
CA ILE A 142 -7.45 15.72 8.69
C ILE A 142 -8.50 14.89 9.41
N PHE A 143 -9.75 15.15 9.07
CA PHE A 143 -10.92 14.49 9.59
C PHE A 143 -11.72 13.82 8.47
N ILE A 144 -12.35 12.69 8.80
CA ILE A 144 -13.40 12.07 8.00
C ILE A 144 -14.63 11.92 8.87
N ASN A 145 -15.76 12.45 8.42
CA ASN A 145 -17.04 12.42 9.13
C ASN A 145 -16.90 12.93 10.58
N GLY A 146 -16.06 13.96 10.78
CA GLY A 146 -15.77 14.54 12.08
C GLY A 146 -14.82 13.73 12.97
N ILE A 147 -14.26 12.63 12.49
CA ILE A 147 -13.30 11.78 13.23
C ILE A 147 -11.87 12.10 12.75
N PRO A 148 -10.92 12.46 13.64
CA PRO A 148 -9.55 12.75 13.24
C PRO A 148 -8.83 11.47 12.80
N ILE A 149 -8.20 11.51 11.64
CA ILE A 149 -7.49 10.36 11.06
C ILE A 149 -5.99 10.60 10.90
N ILE A 150 -5.57 11.85 10.64
CA ILE A 150 -4.17 12.22 10.41
C ILE A 150 -3.88 13.49 11.20
N THR A 151 -2.73 13.53 11.86
CA THR A 151 -2.16 14.78 12.37
C THR A 151 -0.90 15.12 11.61
N SER A 152 -0.57 16.40 11.49
CA SER A 152 0.69 16.83 10.90
C SER A 152 1.31 18.02 11.62
N GLU A 153 2.64 18.03 11.68
CA GLU A 153 3.47 19.19 12.00
C GLU A 153 4.14 19.67 10.71
N LEU A 154 3.96 20.94 10.36
CA LEU A 154 4.36 21.51 9.09
C LEU A 154 5.41 22.59 9.30
N LYS A 155 6.56 22.45 8.64
CA LYS A 155 7.70 23.35 8.77
C LYS A 155 8.04 23.99 7.42
N ASN A 156 8.78 25.10 7.46
CA ASN A 156 9.24 25.78 6.25
C ASN A 156 10.75 26.05 6.35
N PRO A 157 11.59 25.41 5.51
CA PRO A 157 13.04 25.57 5.61
C PRO A 157 13.49 27.01 5.36
N LEU A 158 12.70 27.81 4.62
CA LEU A 158 12.96 29.23 4.38
C LEU A 158 12.88 30.08 5.66
N SER A 159 12.19 29.60 6.72
CA SER A 159 12.20 30.22 8.05
C SER A 159 13.21 29.58 9.01
N GLY A 160 14.11 28.72 8.50
CA GLY A 160 15.06 27.95 9.30
C GLY A 160 14.41 26.80 10.08
N GLN A 161 13.21 26.38 9.68
CA GLN A 161 12.44 25.32 10.31
C GLN A 161 12.33 24.13 9.36
N THR A 162 13.04 23.05 9.65
CA THR A 162 13.04 21.84 8.81
C THR A 162 12.12 20.76 9.36
N VAL A 163 11.83 19.75 8.56
CA VAL A 163 11.05 18.57 8.97
C VAL A 163 11.57 17.92 10.24
N THR A 164 12.90 17.92 10.46
CA THR A 164 13.53 17.40 11.68
C THR A 164 13.02 18.11 12.93
N LYS A 165 12.73 19.42 12.87
CA LYS A 165 12.13 20.14 14.01
C LYS A 165 10.68 19.71 14.25
N GLY A 166 9.93 19.39 13.21
CA GLY A 166 8.59 18.80 13.34
C GLY A 166 8.64 17.41 14.01
N ILE A 167 9.62 16.58 13.65
CA ILE A 167 9.86 15.28 14.31
C ILE A 167 10.21 15.49 15.79
N ILE A 168 11.15 16.38 16.10
CA ILE A 168 11.54 16.71 17.47
C ILE A 168 10.35 17.23 18.28
N GLN A 169 9.49 18.05 17.66
CA GLN A 169 8.26 18.56 18.28
C GLN A 169 7.31 17.43 18.66
N TYR A 170 7.09 16.44 17.78
CA TYR A 170 6.34 15.23 18.14
C TYR A 170 7.00 14.43 19.27
N GLN A 171 8.32 14.32 19.27
CA GLN A 171 9.04 13.51 20.26
C GLN A 171 9.10 14.14 21.65
N ASN A 172 9.11 15.47 21.75
CA ASN A 172 9.31 16.20 23.00
C ASN A 172 8.06 16.89 23.53
N ASP A 173 7.23 17.48 22.66
CA ASP A 173 6.15 18.40 23.05
C ASP A 173 4.75 17.79 22.92
N ARG A 174 4.64 16.62 22.29
CA ARG A 174 3.37 15.92 22.05
C ARG A 174 3.33 14.66 22.92
N ASP A 175 2.41 14.60 23.89
CA ASP A 175 2.32 13.45 24.79
C ASP A 175 1.42 12.37 24.17
N PRO A 176 1.91 11.12 23.96
CA PRO A 176 1.05 10.02 23.51
C PRO A 176 -0.09 9.67 24.48
N LYS A 177 -0.10 10.23 25.69
CA LYS A 177 -1.25 10.15 26.62
C LYS A 177 -2.40 11.08 26.22
N ASP A 178 -2.14 12.13 25.45
CA ASP A 178 -3.19 12.96 24.90
C ASP A 178 -4.09 12.12 24.01
N LYS A 179 -5.40 12.22 24.20
CA LYS A 179 -6.35 11.27 23.62
C LYS A 179 -6.22 11.17 22.09
N ILE A 180 -6.08 12.28 21.37
CA ILE A 180 -5.92 12.27 19.90
C ILE A 180 -4.60 11.60 19.43
N LEU A 181 -3.55 11.63 20.26
CA LEU A 181 -2.21 11.12 19.96
C LEU A 181 -1.97 9.70 20.47
N SER A 182 -2.90 9.17 21.26
CA SER A 182 -2.79 7.81 21.78
C SER A 182 -2.87 6.76 20.66
N PHE A 183 -2.28 5.60 20.93
CA PHE A 183 -2.12 4.54 19.94
C PHE A 183 -3.45 4.23 19.21
N ALA A 184 -3.37 4.19 17.88
CA ALA A 184 -4.47 3.90 16.96
C ALA A 184 -5.68 4.87 17.04
N ARG A 185 -5.53 6.08 17.59
CA ARG A 185 -6.55 7.14 17.49
C ARG A 185 -6.50 7.92 16.20
N CYS A 186 -5.30 8.08 15.66
CA CYS A 186 -5.06 8.47 14.28
C CYS A 186 -4.32 7.31 13.59
N MET A 187 -4.43 7.24 12.27
CA MET A 187 -3.77 6.18 11.50
C MET A 187 -2.29 6.45 11.25
N VAL A 188 -1.91 7.73 11.24
CA VAL A 188 -0.53 8.20 11.01
C VAL A 188 -0.36 9.65 11.47
N HIS A 189 0.86 10.00 11.85
CA HIS A 189 1.32 11.34 12.18
C HIS A 189 2.42 11.74 11.19
N PHE A 190 2.28 12.88 10.51
CA PHE A 190 3.28 13.36 9.55
C PHE A 190 4.07 14.56 10.08
N ALA A 191 5.38 14.54 9.91
CA ALA A 191 6.19 15.75 9.94
C ALA A 191 6.55 16.07 8.49
N ALA A 192 6.29 17.29 8.03
CA ALA A 192 6.59 17.67 6.65
C ALA A 192 7.14 19.08 6.56
N ASP A 193 7.95 19.32 5.55
CA ASP A 193 8.32 20.65 5.10
C ASP A 193 8.13 20.80 3.57
N THR A 194 8.68 21.85 2.96
CA THR A 194 8.55 22.07 1.51
C THR A 194 9.36 21.08 0.66
N GLU A 195 10.26 20.32 1.29
CA GLU A 195 11.22 19.43 0.64
C GLU A 195 11.01 17.95 0.95
N LEU A 196 10.67 17.61 2.19
CA LEU A 196 10.58 16.23 2.68
C LEU A 196 9.32 15.99 3.52
N VAL A 197 8.86 14.74 3.52
CA VAL A 197 7.76 14.23 4.36
C VAL A 197 8.24 13.00 5.11
N TYR A 198 7.94 12.94 6.39
CA TYR A 198 8.19 11.81 7.28
C TYR A 198 6.90 11.40 7.97
N MET A 199 6.76 10.11 8.26
CA MET A 199 5.58 9.54 8.90
C MET A 199 5.93 8.73 10.14
N CYS A 200 5.02 8.68 11.10
CA CYS A 200 5.08 7.82 12.27
C CYS A 200 3.68 7.25 12.55
N SER A 201 3.54 5.93 12.67
CA SER A 201 2.24 5.29 12.95
C SER A 201 1.93 5.15 14.44
N GLU A 202 2.91 5.39 15.31
CA GLU A 202 2.74 5.34 16.77
C GLU A 202 3.74 6.27 17.47
N LEU A 203 3.23 7.24 18.22
CA LEU A 203 4.05 8.12 19.03
C LEU A 203 4.45 7.45 20.35
N LYS A 204 5.76 7.47 20.63
CA LYS A 204 6.41 6.96 21.86
C LYS A 204 7.40 7.98 22.44
N LYS A 205 7.05 9.27 22.41
CA LYS A 205 7.94 10.38 22.79
C LYS A 205 9.28 10.28 22.03
N LYS A 206 10.42 10.34 22.71
CA LYS A 206 11.76 10.18 22.10
C LYS A 206 11.99 8.84 21.38
N ALA A 207 11.23 7.80 21.71
CA ALA A 207 11.30 6.50 21.04
C ALA A 207 10.39 6.42 19.80
N SER A 208 9.69 7.51 19.44
CA SER A 208 8.92 7.56 18.18
C SER A 208 9.87 7.47 17.00
N ILE A 209 9.62 6.50 16.11
CA ILE A 209 10.41 6.30 14.90
C ILE A 209 9.63 6.95 13.74
N PHE A 210 10.22 8.01 13.18
CA PHE A 210 9.72 8.67 11.98
C PHE A 210 10.49 8.14 10.78
N ILE A 211 9.78 7.60 9.79
CA ILE A 211 10.38 7.06 8.58
C ILE A 211 10.08 7.96 7.37
N PRO A 212 10.98 8.03 6.37
CA PRO A 212 10.73 8.80 5.15
C PRO A 212 9.44 8.37 4.44
N PHE A 213 8.70 9.35 3.92
CA PHE A 213 7.51 9.17 3.09
C PHE A 213 7.65 9.95 1.78
N ASN A 214 8.76 9.70 1.08
CA ASN A 214 9.23 10.49 -0.06
C ASN A 214 9.18 9.70 -1.38
N LYS A 215 9.16 10.44 -2.50
CA LYS A 215 9.05 9.89 -3.87
C LYS A 215 10.27 9.10 -4.33
N GLY A 216 11.43 9.38 -3.74
CA GLY A 216 12.72 9.08 -4.34
C GLY A 216 13.02 10.06 -5.47
N LEU A 217 14.29 10.36 -5.72
CA LEU A 217 14.71 11.29 -6.78
C LEU A 217 14.24 10.85 -8.19
N ASN A 218 14.05 9.55 -8.37
CA ASN A 218 13.60 8.93 -9.61
C ASN A 218 12.06 8.87 -9.74
N ASP A 219 11.29 9.33 -8.74
CA ASP A 219 9.82 9.26 -8.75
C ASP A 219 9.27 7.87 -9.09
N SER A 220 9.87 6.85 -8.47
CA SER A 220 9.56 5.44 -8.75
C SER A 220 9.79 4.98 -10.21
N LYS A 221 10.47 5.77 -11.05
CA LYS A 221 10.76 5.43 -12.45
C LYS A 221 12.13 4.76 -12.57
N PRO A 222 12.34 3.92 -13.59
CA PRO A 222 13.62 3.26 -13.86
C PRO A 222 14.66 4.18 -14.53
N ILE A 223 14.71 5.45 -14.12
CA ILE A 223 15.52 6.51 -14.74
C ILE A 223 16.22 7.32 -13.65
N GLU A 224 17.50 7.61 -13.85
CA GLU A 224 18.30 8.46 -12.98
C GLU A 224 17.77 9.91 -12.92
N PRO A 225 18.05 10.64 -11.82
CA PRO A 225 18.85 10.24 -10.67
C PRO A 225 18.10 9.35 -9.66
N PHE A 226 18.79 8.34 -9.12
CA PHE A 226 18.30 7.54 -7.99
C PHE A 226 18.74 8.14 -6.64
N GLY A 227 17.96 7.90 -5.59
CA GLY A 227 18.28 8.29 -4.21
C GLY A 227 17.07 8.73 -3.39
N ALA A 228 17.30 9.05 -2.13
CA ALA A 228 16.30 9.52 -1.18
C ALA A 228 15.85 10.96 -1.46
N GLY A 229 14.68 11.30 -0.91
CA GLY A 229 14.08 12.63 -1.04
C GLY A 229 13.10 12.74 -2.20
N ASN A 230 12.89 13.96 -2.69
CA ASN A 230 11.84 14.27 -3.67
C ASN A 230 12.43 14.98 -4.89
N PRO A 231 11.98 14.66 -6.11
CA PRO A 231 12.42 15.35 -7.32
C PRO A 231 11.98 16.81 -7.29
N VAL A 232 12.70 17.67 -8.02
CA VAL A 232 12.31 19.07 -8.21
C VAL A 232 10.98 19.11 -8.97
N ASN A 233 10.03 19.89 -8.45
CA ASN A 233 8.77 20.17 -9.14
C ASN A 233 8.87 21.54 -9.83
N PRO A 234 8.89 21.62 -11.18
CA PRO A 234 8.94 22.89 -11.89
C PRO A 234 7.77 23.83 -11.60
N ASN A 235 6.62 23.27 -11.18
CA ASN A 235 5.36 23.97 -11.01
C ASN A 235 5.01 24.22 -9.52
N GLY A 236 5.90 23.89 -8.58
CA GLY A 236 5.57 24.02 -7.16
C GLY A 236 6.59 23.41 -6.22
N LEU A 237 6.11 23.00 -5.05
CA LEU A 237 6.94 22.45 -3.98
C LEU A 237 7.27 20.98 -4.25
N LYS A 238 8.42 20.51 -3.75
CA LYS A 238 8.85 19.10 -3.92
C LYS A 238 7.86 18.14 -3.26
N THR A 239 7.23 18.57 -2.15
CA THR A 239 6.26 17.78 -1.36
C THR A 239 4.82 17.84 -1.87
N HIS A 240 4.56 18.40 -3.06
CA HIS A 240 3.21 18.56 -3.62
C HIS A 240 2.33 17.30 -3.60
N TYR A 241 2.90 16.14 -3.90
CA TYR A 241 2.19 14.87 -3.87
C TYR A 241 1.49 14.60 -2.54
N PHE A 242 1.96 15.17 -1.43
CA PHE A 242 1.35 15.02 -0.12
C PHE A 242 -0.09 15.53 -0.12
N TRP A 243 -0.36 16.77 -0.55
CA TRP A 243 -1.73 17.28 -0.58
C TRP A 243 -2.47 16.93 -1.87
N GLU A 244 -1.79 16.79 -3.01
CA GLU A 244 -2.44 16.55 -4.32
C GLU A 244 -2.86 15.09 -4.52
N GLN A 245 -2.13 14.15 -3.92
CA GLN A 245 -2.34 12.71 -4.17
C GLN A 245 -2.69 11.99 -2.88
N ILE A 246 -1.88 12.15 -1.83
CA ILE A 246 -2.01 11.37 -0.59
C ILE A 246 -3.22 11.82 0.22
N LEU A 247 -3.44 13.13 0.37
CA LEU A 247 -4.60 13.69 1.07
C LEU A 247 -5.85 13.81 0.19
N SER A 248 -5.85 13.24 -1.02
CA SER A 248 -7.06 13.18 -1.85
C SER A 248 -8.14 12.30 -1.20
N LYS A 249 -9.42 12.63 -1.43
CA LYS A 249 -10.55 11.85 -0.90
C LYS A 249 -10.47 10.38 -1.30
N ASP A 250 -10.10 10.14 -2.56
CA ASP A 250 -9.96 8.79 -3.12
C ASP A 250 -8.81 8.03 -2.46
N SER A 251 -7.64 8.66 -2.32
CA SER A 251 -6.47 8.03 -1.68
C SER A 251 -6.74 7.73 -0.21
N LEU A 252 -7.26 8.69 0.56
CA LEU A 252 -7.61 8.49 1.97
C LEU A 252 -8.67 7.39 2.14
N SER A 253 -9.70 7.38 1.30
CA SER A 253 -10.73 6.32 1.31
C SER A 253 -10.12 4.95 1.05
N ASN A 254 -9.21 4.87 0.08
CA ASN A 254 -8.55 3.63 -0.30
C ASN A 254 -7.55 3.17 0.78
N ILE A 255 -6.78 4.08 1.38
CA ILE A 255 -5.88 3.77 2.50
C ILE A 255 -6.69 3.21 3.67
N ILE A 256 -7.79 3.88 4.04
CA ILE A 256 -8.65 3.45 5.13
C ILE A 256 -9.31 2.11 4.83
N ASP A 257 -9.75 1.84 3.60
CA ASP A 257 -10.43 0.58 3.30
C ASP A 257 -9.47 -0.59 3.09
N LYS A 258 -8.29 -0.35 2.49
CA LYS A 258 -7.45 -1.42 1.92
C LYS A 258 -6.03 -1.53 2.49
N PHE A 259 -5.48 -0.48 3.09
CA PHE A 259 -4.06 -0.47 3.50
C PHE A 259 -3.88 -0.40 5.01
N ALA A 260 -4.43 0.63 5.65
CA ALA A 260 -4.18 0.91 7.06
C ALA A 260 -4.86 -0.14 7.94
N GLN A 261 -4.20 -0.66 8.98
CA GLN A 261 -4.80 -1.66 9.87
C GLN A 261 -4.06 -1.76 11.19
N VAL A 262 -4.79 -2.06 12.26
CA VAL A 262 -4.19 -2.49 13.52
C VAL A 262 -4.05 -4.01 13.50
N ILE A 263 -2.82 -4.50 13.56
CA ILE A 263 -2.51 -5.93 13.66
C ILE A 263 -2.05 -6.26 15.08
N GLU A 264 -2.21 -7.52 15.48
CA GLU A 264 -1.66 -8.06 16.72
C GLU A 264 -0.52 -9.01 16.36
N GLU A 265 0.69 -8.66 16.78
CA GLU A 265 1.86 -9.52 16.66
C GLU A 265 2.13 -10.19 18.00
N THR A 266 2.37 -11.49 17.98
CA THR A 266 2.81 -12.24 19.14
C THR A 266 4.30 -12.48 19.00
N ASP A 267 5.07 -11.96 19.95
CA ASP A 267 6.49 -12.25 20.06
C ASP A 267 6.66 -13.75 20.35
N GLU A 268 7.39 -14.46 19.47
CA GLU A 268 7.47 -15.93 19.51
C GLU A 268 8.26 -16.43 20.72
N ASP A 269 9.26 -15.65 21.17
CA ASP A 269 10.11 -16.01 22.31
C ASP A 269 9.43 -15.74 23.65
N THR A 270 8.67 -14.64 23.76
CA THR A 270 8.07 -14.18 25.03
C THR A 270 6.57 -14.45 25.12
N GLY A 271 5.92 -14.83 24.02
CA GLY A 271 4.47 -14.96 23.91
C GLY A 271 3.71 -13.64 24.05
N LYS A 272 4.42 -12.50 24.11
CA LYS A 272 3.81 -11.20 24.37
C LYS A 272 3.10 -10.68 23.13
N LYS A 273 1.81 -10.40 23.27
CA LYS A 273 0.99 -9.76 22.24
C LYS A 273 1.20 -8.26 22.23
N THR A 274 1.55 -7.71 21.08
CA THR A 274 1.69 -6.27 20.87
C THR A 274 0.83 -5.85 19.67
N LYS A 275 0.09 -4.76 19.83
CA LYS A 275 -0.67 -4.18 18.72
C LYS A 275 0.25 -3.22 17.96
N LYS A 276 0.20 -3.27 16.63
CA LYS A 276 0.92 -2.34 15.75
C LYS A 276 -0.03 -1.72 14.74
N MET A 277 0.13 -0.42 14.53
CA MET A 277 -0.58 0.31 13.47
C MET A 277 0.25 0.24 12.19
N ILE A 278 -0.30 -0.43 11.18
CA ILE A 278 0.29 -0.51 9.85
C ILE A 278 -0.28 0.62 9.00
N PHE A 279 0.63 1.39 8.40
CA PHE A 279 0.37 2.38 7.37
C PHE A 279 1.41 2.15 6.25
N PRO A 280 1.01 2.18 4.96
CA PRO A 280 1.92 1.84 3.86
C PRO A 280 3.03 2.88 3.73
N ARG A 281 4.23 2.45 3.34
CA ARG A 281 5.30 3.37 2.90
C ARG A 281 4.97 3.94 1.52
N TYR A 282 5.59 5.05 1.15
CA TYR A 282 5.26 5.77 -0.08
C TYR A 282 5.38 4.90 -1.35
N HIS A 283 6.50 4.18 -1.52
CA HIS A 283 6.71 3.31 -2.69
C HIS A 283 5.74 2.13 -2.75
N GLN A 284 5.28 1.62 -1.59
CA GLN A 284 4.32 0.53 -1.53
C GLN A 284 2.92 0.99 -1.92
N LEU A 285 2.51 2.18 -1.44
CA LEU A 285 1.23 2.78 -1.79
C LEU A 285 1.18 3.11 -3.29
N THR A 286 2.20 3.80 -3.79
CA THR A 286 2.26 4.24 -5.18
C THR A 286 2.39 3.08 -6.17
N SER A 287 3.17 2.04 -5.85
CA SER A 287 3.27 0.86 -6.73
C SER A 287 1.90 0.22 -6.93
N VAL A 288 1.17 -0.03 -5.84
CA VAL A 288 -0.17 -0.63 -5.91
C VAL A 288 -1.15 0.28 -6.66
N HIS A 289 -1.16 1.59 -6.38
CA HIS A 289 -2.02 2.54 -7.09
C HIS A 289 -1.75 2.59 -8.59
N GLN A 290 -0.49 2.70 -9.00
CA GLN A 290 -0.11 2.77 -10.41
C GLN A 290 -0.44 1.46 -11.15
N ILE A 291 -0.20 0.31 -10.54
CA ILE A 291 -0.54 -1.00 -11.11
C ILE A 291 -2.05 -1.12 -11.31
N LEU A 292 -2.85 -0.81 -10.29
CA LEU A 292 -4.30 -0.92 -10.37
C LEU A 292 -4.89 0.05 -11.40
N ALA A 293 -4.39 1.29 -11.46
CA ALA A 293 -4.82 2.27 -12.45
C ALA A 293 -4.52 1.80 -13.88
N HIS A 294 -3.28 1.36 -14.12
CA HIS A 294 -2.87 0.87 -15.44
C HIS A 294 -3.61 -0.41 -15.83
N ALA A 295 -3.81 -1.36 -14.91
CA ALA A 295 -4.56 -2.58 -15.17
C ALA A 295 -6.03 -2.29 -15.51
N LYS A 296 -6.66 -1.35 -14.80
CA LYS A 296 -8.04 -0.94 -15.08
C LYS A 296 -8.20 -0.32 -16.47
N GLU A 297 -7.23 0.50 -16.89
CA GLU A 297 -7.25 1.16 -18.20
C GLU A 297 -6.96 0.20 -19.35
N ASN A 298 -5.97 -0.68 -19.19
CA ASN A 298 -5.45 -1.53 -20.27
C ASN A 298 -6.02 -2.96 -20.28
N GLY A 299 -6.84 -3.31 -19.29
CA GLY A 299 -7.49 -4.61 -19.20
C GLY A 299 -6.53 -5.76 -18.86
N ILE A 300 -6.90 -6.97 -19.32
CA ILE A 300 -6.16 -8.22 -19.06
C ILE A 300 -5.03 -8.46 -20.08
N GLY A 301 -4.07 -9.31 -19.74
CA GLY A 301 -2.94 -9.66 -20.61
C GLY A 301 -1.71 -8.78 -20.37
N GLN A 302 -1.76 -7.92 -19.35
CA GLN A 302 -0.70 -6.98 -19.02
C GLN A 302 0.41 -7.63 -18.20
N LYS A 303 1.59 -7.04 -18.27
CA LYS A 303 2.79 -7.50 -17.54
C LYS A 303 3.38 -6.35 -16.76
N TYR A 304 3.73 -6.64 -15.51
CA TYR A 304 4.29 -5.65 -14.59
C TYR A 304 5.52 -6.25 -13.93
N LEU A 305 6.65 -5.58 -14.10
CA LEU A 305 7.84 -5.83 -13.29
C LEU A 305 7.97 -4.73 -12.23
N ILE A 306 7.88 -5.13 -10.97
CA ILE A 306 8.02 -4.25 -9.81
C ILE A 306 9.40 -4.51 -9.21
N GLN A 307 10.31 -3.58 -9.44
CA GLN A 307 11.68 -3.68 -8.94
C GLN A 307 11.81 -2.93 -7.61
N HIS A 308 11.68 -3.63 -6.48
CA HIS A 308 11.80 -3.06 -5.15
C HIS A 308 12.99 -3.68 -4.41
N SER A 309 13.85 -2.85 -3.81
CA SER A 309 15.00 -3.29 -3.02
C SER A 309 14.65 -4.38 -1.99
N ALA A 310 15.61 -5.23 -1.65
CA ALA A 310 15.47 -6.17 -0.54
C ALA A 310 15.15 -5.42 0.77
N GLY A 311 14.33 -6.01 1.65
CA GLY A 311 13.91 -5.37 2.91
C GLY A 311 12.93 -4.20 2.76
N SER A 312 12.49 -3.86 1.54
CA SER A 312 11.54 -2.76 1.27
C SER A 312 10.09 -3.04 1.70
N GLY A 313 9.79 -4.27 2.14
CA GLY A 313 8.45 -4.70 2.51
C GLY A 313 7.58 -5.19 1.35
N LYS A 314 8.18 -5.91 0.37
CA LYS A 314 7.49 -6.45 -0.82
C LYS A 314 6.27 -7.32 -0.46
N SER A 315 6.36 -8.15 0.58
CA SER A 315 5.27 -9.02 1.04
C SER A 315 3.98 -8.24 1.33
N LYS A 316 4.08 -7.07 1.99
CA LYS A 316 2.91 -6.20 2.22
C LYS A 316 2.36 -5.61 0.92
N SER A 317 3.22 -5.19 0.00
CA SER A 317 2.82 -4.71 -1.33
C SER A 317 2.08 -5.81 -2.10
N ILE A 318 2.56 -7.06 -2.05
CA ILE A 318 1.91 -8.23 -2.66
C ILE A 318 0.55 -8.48 -2.01
N ALA A 319 0.45 -8.46 -0.68
CA ALA A 319 -0.81 -8.68 0.02
C ALA A 319 -1.86 -7.61 -0.32
N TRP A 320 -1.48 -6.33 -0.31
CA TRP A 320 -2.37 -5.23 -0.69
C TRP A 320 -2.77 -5.26 -2.16
N LEU A 321 -1.84 -5.63 -3.05
CA LEU A 321 -2.12 -5.78 -4.47
C LEU A 321 -3.09 -6.94 -4.71
N ALA A 322 -2.83 -8.11 -4.12
CA ALA A 322 -3.66 -9.30 -4.30
C ALA A 322 -5.11 -9.05 -3.87
N HIS A 323 -5.30 -8.41 -2.71
CA HIS A 323 -6.63 -8.09 -2.21
C HIS A 323 -7.38 -7.09 -3.10
N GLN A 324 -6.67 -6.12 -3.69
CA GLN A 324 -7.30 -5.10 -4.53
C GLN A 324 -7.55 -5.56 -5.96
N LEU A 325 -6.69 -6.41 -6.53
CA LEU A 325 -6.90 -7.01 -7.85
C LEU A 325 -8.17 -7.86 -7.90
N HIS A 326 -8.47 -8.59 -6.82
CA HIS A 326 -9.72 -9.33 -6.69
C HIS A 326 -10.97 -8.43 -6.79
N GLY A 327 -10.90 -7.23 -6.20
CA GLY A 327 -12.00 -6.27 -6.20
C GLY A 327 -11.96 -5.25 -7.35
N LEU A 328 -11.06 -5.43 -8.32
CA LEU A 328 -10.84 -4.48 -9.39
C LEU A 328 -11.87 -4.71 -10.49
N PHE A 329 -12.67 -3.68 -10.77
CA PHE A 329 -13.57 -3.67 -11.92
C PHE A 329 -12.89 -3.08 -13.15
N ASP A 330 -13.35 -3.49 -14.33
CA ASP A 330 -12.96 -2.91 -15.61
C ASP A 330 -13.29 -1.42 -15.72
N ALA A 331 -12.90 -0.80 -16.84
CA ALA A 331 -13.13 0.62 -17.09
C ALA A 331 -14.63 1.00 -17.09
N THR A 332 -15.54 0.06 -17.42
CA THR A 332 -17.00 0.29 -17.39
C THR A 332 -17.56 0.22 -15.98
N GLY A 333 -16.90 -0.50 -15.06
CA GLY A 333 -17.35 -0.69 -13.69
C GLY A 333 -18.43 -1.76 -13.53
N GLU A 334 -18.64 -2.57 -14.57
CA GLU A 334 -19.70 -3.59 -14.64
C GLU A 334 -19.16 -4.96 -14.24
N ASN A 335 -17.98 -5.33 -14.74
CA ASN A 335 -17.42 -6.66 -14.54
C ASN A 335 -16.12 -6.59 -13.74
N ASN A 336 -15.89 -7.61 -12.90
CA ASN A 336 -14.57 -7.81 -12.31
C ASN A 336 -13.54 -8.06 -13.43
N LEU A 337 -12.40 -7.42 -13.31
CA LEU A 337 -11.30 -7.59 -14.25
C LEU A 337 -10.66 -8.98 -14.11
N PHE A 338 -10.60 -9.49 -12.88
CA PHE A 338 -10.05 -10.80 -12.54
C PHE A 338 -11.07 -11.61 -11.72
N ASP A 339 -11.21 -12.89 -12.04
CA ASP A 339 -12.04 -13.84 -11.30
C ASP A 339 -11.30 -14.45 -10.11
N SER A 340 -9.98 -14.60 -10.23
CA SER A 340 -9.11 -15.16 -9.19
C SER A 340 -7.72 -14.54 -9.23
N VAL A 341 -7.12 -14.38 -8.06
CA VAL A 341 -5.74 -13.96 -7.88
C VAL A 341 -4.91 -15.14 -7.41
N ILE A 342 -3.78 -15.41 -8.07
CA ILE A 342 -2.83 -16.45 -7.73
C ILE A 342 -1.55 -15.77 -7.26
N VAL A 343 -1.09 -16.13 -6.07
CA VAL A 343 0.18 -15.66 -5.49
C VAL A 343 1.15 -16.83 -5.49
N VAL A 344 2.26 -16.65 -6.20
CA VAL A 344 3.30 -17.64 -6.41
C VAL A 344 4.54 -17.22 -5.63
N THR A 345 5.07 -18.15 -4.82
CA THR A 345 6.28 -17.91 -3.98
C THR A 345 7.21 -19.13 -4.00
N ASP A 346 8.51 -18.91 -3.82
CA ASP A 346 9.55 -19.96 -3.82
C ASP A 346 9.54 -20.83 -2.56
N ARG A 347 9.13 -20.27 -1.42
CA ARG A 347 9.35 -20.92 -0.13
C ARG A 347 8.39 -22.10 0.07
N THR A 348 8.96 -23.30 0.24
CA THR A 348 8.25 -24.57 0.51
C THR A 348 7.46 -24.51 1.81
N GLU A 349 8.04 -23.87 2.83
CA GLU A 349 7.27 -23.19 3.88
C GLU A 349 6.79 -21.86 3.30
N LEU A 350 5.59 -21.87 2.68
CA LEU A 350 4.90 -20.63 2.34
C LEU A 350 4.96 -19.76 3.59
N ASP A 351 5.71 -18.64 3.53
CA ASP A 351 5.94 -17.77 4.67
C ASP A 351 4.60 -17.60 5.39
N LYS A 352 4.48 -18.21 6.58
CA LYS A 352 3.33 -18.03 7.46
C LYS A 352 2.99 -16.54 7.54
N GLN A 353 4.03 -15.70 7.51
CA GLN A 353 3.96 -14.26 7.36
C GLN A 353 3.20 -13.76 6.13
N LEU A 354 3.47 -14.21 4.89
CA LEU A 354 2.73 -13.78 3.70
C LEU A 354 1.27 -14.26 3.72
N ARG A 355 1.04 -15.50 4.16
CA ARG A 355 -0.31 -16.04 4.34
C ARG A 355 -1.08 -15.27 5.41
N ASP A 356 -0.44 -15.00 6.54
CA ASP A 356 -1.01 -14.26 7.67
C ASP A 356 -1.27 -12.82 7.25
N GLU A 357 -0.37 -12.17 6.51
CA GLU A 357 -0.62 -10.84 5.95
C GLU A 357 -1.83 -10.85 5.03
N ILE A 358 -1.87 -11.71 4.00
CA ILE A 358 -3.02 -11.82 3.09
C ILE A 358 -4.32 -12.14 3.84
N THR A 359 -4.25 -13.00 4.86
CA THR A 359 -5.40 -13.38 5.68
C THR A 359 -5.86 -12.25 6.61
N GLN A 360 -4.92 -11.54 7.23
CA GLN A 360 -5.18 -10.40 8.12
C GLN A 360 -5.80 -9.23 7.36
N PHE A 361 -5.38 -9.01 6.11
CA PHE A 361 -5.93 -7.98 5.23
C PHE A 361 -7.23 -8.41 4.53
N SER A 362 -7.69 -9.66 4.69
CA SER A 362 -8.94 -10.16 4.11
C SER A 362 -10.11 -10.08 5.12
N PRO A 363 -11.17 -9.30 4.85
CA PRO A 363 -12.33 -9.19 5.74
C PRO A 363 -13.15 -10.47 5.90
N GLN A 364 -12.96 -11.47 5.03
CA GLN A 364 -13.73 -12.72 5.03
C GLN A 364 -12.78 -13.92 5.14
N LYS A 365 -12.91 -14.68 6.25
CA LYS A 365 -12.13 -15.90 6.57
C LYS A 365 -12.18 -17.02 5.51
N VAL A 366 -12.97 -16.88 4.46
CA VAL A 366 -13.32 -17.97 3.50
C VAL A 366 -12.47 -17.92 2.20
N ILE A 367 -11.61 -16.91 2.05
CA ILE A 367 -11.10 -16.48 0.74
C ILE A 367 -9.77 -17.13 0.32
N VAL A 368 -8.91 -17.53 1.25
CA VAL A 368 -7.54 -17.97 0.95
C VAL A 368 -7.47 -19.49 0.90
N ALA A 369 -7.06 -20.05 -0.23
CA ALA A 369 -6.67 -21.45 -0.33
C ALA A 369 -5.14 -21.53 -0.42
N ALA A 370 -4.53 -22.27 0.51
CA ALA A 370 -3.12 -22.58 0.47
C ALA A 370 -2.94 -24.03 0.02
N ILE A 371 -2.18 -24.25 -1.05
CA ILE A 371 -1.96 -25.59 -1.59
C ILE A 371 -0.72 -26.19 -0.90
N THR A 372 -0.92 -26.86 0.24
CA THR A 372 0.17 -27.48 1.03
C THR A 372 0.40 -28.95 0.67
N GLY A 373 -0.60 -29.64 0.10
CA GLY A 373 -0.56 -31.10 -0.12
C GLY A 373 -1.00 -31.92 1.11
N GLU A 374 -1.37 -31.27 2.22
CA GLU A 374 -1.99 -31.97 3.36
C GLU A 374 -3.48 -32.17 3.09
N GLY A 375 -3.97 -33.41 3.14
CA GLY A 375 -5.39 -33.74 2.97
C GLY A 375 -5.86 -34.03 1.53
N GLY A 376 -4.96 -34.18 0.56
CA GLY A 376 -5.27 -34.56 -0.82
C GLY A 376 -4.11 -34.32 -1.78
N SER A 377 -4.27 -34.63 -3.07
CA SER A 377 -3.25 -34.24 -4.06
C SER A 377 -3.29 -32.71 -4.24
N LYS A 378 -2.12 -32.10 -4.44
CA LYS A 378 -2.00 -30.65 -4.67
C LYS A 378 -2.89 -30.18 -5.83
N THR A 379 -3.06 -31.04 -6.84
CA THR A 379 -3.95 -30.85 -7.99
C THR A 379 -5.43 -30.90 -7.64
N SER A 380 -5.88 -31.80 -6.73
CA SER A 380 -7.30 -31.86 -6.34
C SER A 380 -7.72 -30.65 -5.52
N GLN A 381 -6.88 -30.20 -4.58
CA GLN A 381 -7.13 -29.00 -3.77
C GLN A 381 -7.21 -27.74 -4.63
N LEU A 382 -6.43 -27.70 -5.71
CA LEU A 382 -6.40 -26.62 -6.65
C LEU A 382 -7.67 -26.53 -7.49
N ARG A 383 -8.10 -27.65 -8.09
CA ARG A 383 -9.38 -27.73 -8.82
C ARG A 383 -10.53 -27.33 -7.94
N GLU A 384 -10.54 -27.79 -6.70
CA GLU A 384 -11.56 -27.42 -5.73
C GLU A 384 -11.52 -25.92 -5.40
N ALA A 385 -10.34 -25.32 -5.25
CA ALA A 385 -10.20 -23.88 -5.00
C ALA A 385 -10.75 -23.04 -6.16
N ILE A 386 -10.42 -23.41 -7.41
CA ILE A 386 -10.91 -22.72 -8.61
C ILE A 386 -12.41 -22.97 -8.80
N ALA A 387 -12.88 -24.21 -8.65
CA ALA A 387 -14.30 -24.56 -8.76
C ALA A 387 -15.15 -23.83 -7.70
N ASN A 388 -14.62 -23.69 -6.49
CA ASN A 388 -15.25 -22.91 -5.40
C ASN A 388 -15.06 -21.40 -5.56
N LYS A 389 -14.46 -20.93 -6.65
CA LYS A 389 -14.16 -19.51 -6.93
C LYS A 389 -13.48 -18.83 -5.74
N LYS A 390 -12.50 -19.53 -5.15
CA LYS A 390 -11.61 -18.94 -4.14
C LYS A 390 -10.93 -17.73 -4.78
N LYS A 391 -10.97 -16.61 -4.07
CA LYS A 391 -10.60 -15.32 -4.65
C LYS A 391 -9.08 -15.09 -4.63
N VAL A 392 -8.39 -15.69 -3.66
CA VAL A 392 -6.93 -15.65 -3.56
C VAL A 392 -6.41 -17.07 -3.33
N ILE A 393 -5.54 -17.54 -4.22
CA ILE A 393 -4.90 -18.85 -4.17
C ILE A 393 -3.41 -18.62 -3.98
N ILE A 394 -2.82 -19.26 -2.98
CA ILE A 394 -1.37 -19.16 -2.74
C ILE A 394 -0.75 -20.53 -3.01
N CYS A 395 0.23 -20.57 -3.90
CA CYS A 395 0.90 -21.79 -4.32
C CYS A 395 2.42 -21.59 -4.39
N THR A 396 3.16 -22.69 -4.32
CA THR A 396 4.61 -22.64 -4.54
C THR A 396 4.94 -22.68 -6.02
N ILE A 397 6.15 -22.27 -6.37
CA ILE A 397 6.64 -22.32 -7.75
C ILE A 397 6.66 -23.74 -8.31
N GLN A 398 6.95 -24.77 -7.49
CA GLN A 398 6.91 -26.17 -7.94
C GLN A 398 5.48 -26.63 -8.30
N THR A 399 4.46 -26.04 -7.66
CA THR A 399 3.05 -26.38 -7.91
C THR A 399 2.40 -25.55 -9.01
N PHE A 400 3.00 -24.41 -9.36
CA PHE A 400 2.51 -23.48 -10.36
C PHE A 400 2.40 -24.07 -11.79
N PRO A 401 3.36 -24.86 -12.33
CA PRO A 401 3.20 -25.46 -13.66
C PRO A 401 1.95 -26.32 -13.81
N HIS A 402 1.64 -27.12 -12.79
CA HIS A 402 0.42 -27.93 -12.77
C HIS A 402 -0.84 -27.06 -12.78
N LEU A 403 -0.79 -25.90 -12.10
CA LEU A 403 -1.87 -24.93 -12.13
C LEU A 403 -2.03 -24.28 -13.51
N LEU A 404 -0.93 -23.90 -14.16
CA LEU A 404 -0.98 -23.32 -15.49
C LEU A 404 -1.64 -24.24 -16.52
N ASP A 405 -1.33 -25.54 -16.48
CA ASP A 405 -1.95 -26.53 -17.39
C ASP A 405 -3.47 -26.60 -17.22
N GLU A 406 -3.97 -26.49 -15.99
CA GLU A 406 -5.41 -26.48 -15.71
C GLU A 406 -6.07 -25.16 -16.10
N MET A 407 -5.37 -24.03 -15.91
CA MET A 407 -5.87 -22.71 -16.28
C MET A 407 -6.01 -22.53 -17.79
N GLN A 408 -5.16 -23.17 -18.59
CA GLN A 408 -5.29 -23.16 -20.06
C GLN A 408 -6.58 -23.81 -20.55
N GLY A 409 -7.20 -24.70 -19.75
CA GLY A 409 -8.52 -25.26 -20.05
C GLY A 409 -9.70 -24.37 -19.64
N LEU A 410 -9.43 -23.22 -19.00
CA LEU A 410 -10.43 -22.33 -18.39
C LEU A 410 -10.42 -20.94 -19.05
N ASP A 411 -10.49 -20.89 -20.37
CA ASP A 411 -10.43 -19.66 -21.17
C ASP A 411 -11.47 -18.59 -20.76
N SER A 412 -12.57 -18.99 -20.12
CA SER A 412 -13.61 -18.08 -19.64
C SER A 412 -13.24 -17.33 -18.35
N LEU A 413 -12.26 -17.82 -17.58
CA LEU A 413 -11.83 -17.22 -16.33
C LEU A 413 -10.63 -16.31 -16.55
N LYS A 414 -10.62 -15.19 -15.84
CA LYS A 414 -9.57 -14.17 -15.89
C LYS A 414 -8.71 -14.22 -14.64
N PHE A 415 -7.40 -14.26 -14.80
CA PHE A 415 -6.47 -14.48 -13.69
C PHE A 415 -5.49 -13.33 -13.49
N ALA A 416 -5.22 -12.99 -12.24
CA ALA A 416 -4.07 -12.17 -11.86
C ALA A 416 -3.02 -13.07 -11.21
N ILE A 417 -1.81 -13.11 -11.76
CA ILE A 417 -0.72 -13.96 -11.27
C ILE A 417 0.36 -13.05 -10.68
N ILE A 418 0.51 -13.08 -9.37
CA ILE A 418 1.56 -12.36 -8.64
C ILE A 418 2.70 -13.33 -8.36
N ILE A 419 3.92 -12.94 -8.73
CA ILE A 419 5.13 -13.74 -8.57
C ILE A 419 6.07 -12.98 -7.62
N ASP A 420 6.40 -13.58 -6.49
CA ASP A 420 7.43 -13.06 -5.57
C ASP A 420 8.81 -13.60 -5.94
N GLU A 421 9.83 -12.73 -5.83
CA GLU A 421 11.22 -12.95 -6.24
C GLU A 421 11.38 -13.48 -7.68
N ALA A 422 10.99 -12.66 -8.65
CA ALA A 422 11.19 -12.95 -10.07
C ALA A 422 12.63 -12.63 -10.56
N HIS A 423 13.67 -13.25 -10.01
CA HIS A 423 15.00 -13.17 -10.60
C HIS A 423 15.24 -14.33 -11.57
N SER A 424 16.44 -14.41 -12.14
CA SER A 424 16.96 -15.69 -12.63
C SER A 424 18.22 -15.97 -11.81
N SER A 425 18.51 -17.21 -11.46
CA SER A 425 19.71 -17.59 -10.72
C SER A 425 20.97 -17.25 -11.49
N GLN A 426 22.03 -16.76 -10.85
CA GLN A 426 23.33 -16.54 -11.51
C GLN A 426 23.89 -17.83 -12.12
N SER A 427 23.61 -18.09 -13.40
CA SER A 427 24.27 -19.12 -14.21
C SER A 427 24.32 -18.61 -15.65
N GLY A 428 25.39 -17.90 -15.98
CA GLY A 428 25.65 -17.33 -17.31
C GLY A 428 26.24 -18.29 -18.33
N GLU A 429 26.20 -19.61 -18.11
CA GLU A 429 26.91 -20.60 -18.98
C GLU A 429 26.03 -21.72 -19.55
N THR A 430 24.71 -21.70 -19.36
CA THR A 430 23.89 -22.89 -19.67
C THR A 430 23.51 -23.02 -21.17
N SER A 431 23.60 -21.94 -21.96
CA SER A 431 23.13 -21.98 -23.36
C SER A 431 24.07 -22.70 -24.34
N ALA A 432 25.37 -22.79 -24.03
CA ALA A 432 26.33 -23.49 -24.90
C ALA A 432 26.40 -25.00 -24.61
N LYS A 433 26.12 -25.44 -23.38
CA LYS A 433 26.21 -26.86 -22.98
C LYS A 433 24.94 -27.66 -23.27
N MET A 434 23.75 -27.05 -23.29
CA MET A 434 22.50 -27.75 -23.62
C MET A 434 22.47 -28.32 -25.06
N ASN A 435 23.11 -27.65 -26.02
CA ASN A 435 23.20 -28.18 -27.40
C ASN A 435 24.20 -29.36 -27.50
N ALA A 436 25.17 -29.46 -26.60
CA ALA A 436 26.08 -30.61 -26.55
C ALA A 436 25.38 -31.85 -25.96
N VAL A 437 24.53 -31.67 -24.95
CA VAL A 437 23.77 -32.75 -24.30
C VAL A 437 22.68 -33.34 -25.21
N LEU A 438 22.13 -32.55 -26.15
CA LEU A 438 21.17 -33.05 -27.14
C LEU A 438 21.84 -33.70 -28.36
N ALA A 439 23.14 -33.48 -28.58
CA ALA A 439 23.90 -34.02 -29.71
C ALA A 439 24.52 -35.39 -29.43
N ASP A 440 24.85 -35.71 -28.18
CA ASP A 440 25.37 -37.03 -27.80
C ASP A 440 24.42 -37.76 -26.85
N LYS A 441 23.47 -38.49 -27.45
CA LYS A 441 22.76 -39.57 -26.77
C LYS A 441 23.66 -40.80 -26.78
N ASN A 442 24.56 -40.92 -25.81
CA ASN A 442 25.11 -42.17 -25.27
C ASN A 442 26.35 -41.82 -24.43
N GLU A 443 26.17 -41.52 -23.14
CA GLU A 443 27.06 -41.96 -22.06
C GLU A 443 26.58 -41.37 -20.74
N ASP A 444 26.59 -42.21 -19.71
CA ASP A 444 26.25 -41.87 -18.33
C ASP A 444 27.24 -40.82 -17.81
N TYR A 445 26.80 -39.57 -17.71
CA TYR A 445 27.45 -38.54 -16.90
C TYR A 445 26.61 -38.29 -15.64
N GLU A 446 27.09 -38.85 -14.53
CA GLU A 446 26.84 -38.32 -13.20
C GLU A 446 27.65 -37.02 -13.06
N ASP A 447 27.02 -35.84 -13.17
CA ASP A 447 27.14 -34.75 -12.19
C ASP A 447 26.38 -33.45 -12.58
N GLU A 448 25.78 -32.87 -11.52
CA GLU A 448 25.63 -31.45 -11.18
C GLU A 448 25.15 -30.43 -12.23
N ASP A 449 23.83 -30.20 -12.29
CA ASP A 449 23.19 -28.87 -12.15
C ASP A 449 21.67 -29.01 -12.38
N GLU A 450 20.87 -29.11 -11.30
CA GLU A 450 19.41 -29.05 -11.41
C GLU A 450 18.99 -27.65 -11.93
N PRO A 451 18.11 -27.57 -12.95
CA PRO A 451 17.60 -26.28 -13.42
C PRO A 451 16.94 -25.54 -12.27
N THR A 452 17.35 -24.30 -12.09
CA THR A 452 16.85 -23.49 -10.98
C THR A 452 15.37 -23.22 -11.15
N LEU A 453 14.76 -22.90 -10.02
CA LEU A 453 13.34 -22.65 -9.89
C LEU A 453 12.82 -21.53 -10.83
N GLU A 454 13.67 -20.54 -11.09
CA GLU A 454 13.38 -19.40 -11.96
C GLU A 454 13.64 -19.69 -13.43
N ASP A 455 14.60 -20.58 -13.74
CA ASP A 455 14.77 -21.11 -15.08
C ASP A 455 13.54 -21.94 -15.47
N LYS A 456 12.97 -22.71 -14.54
CA LYS A 456 11.67 -23.36 -14.72
C LYS A 456 10.54 -22.35 -14.91
N ILE A 457 10.50 -21.21 -14.22
CA ILE A 457 9.48 -20.16 -14.46
C ILE A 457 9.63 -19.55 -15.84
N ASN A 458 10.83 -19.10 -16.20
CA ASN A 458 11.08 -18.47 -17.49
C ASN A 458 10.86 -19.48 -18.62
N GLU A 459 11.30 -20.71 -18.45
CA GLU A 459 11.04 -21.80 -19.37
C GLU A 459 9.55 -22.13 -19.41
N LEU A 460 8.79 -22.17 -18.32
CA LEU A 460 7.34 -22.37 -18.36
C LEU A 460 6.61 -21.21 -19.05
N ILE A 461 7.06 -19.98 -18.83
CA ILE A 461 6.53 -18.76 -19.46
C ILE A 461 6.85 -18.71 -20.96
N GLU A 462 8.06 -19.11 -21.35
CA GLU A 462 8.55 -19.13 -22.73
C GLU A 462 8.05 -20.37 -23.51
N SER A 463 8.14 -21.56 -22.91
CA SER A 463 7.75 -22.85 -23.50
C SER A 463 6.24 -23.01 -23.62
N ARG A 464 5.45 -22.35 -22.77
CA ARG A 464 3.98 -22.46 -22.77
C ARG A 464 3.27 -21.13 -22.99
N LYS A 465 3.67 -20.37 -24.04
CA LYS A 465 2.98 -19.18 -24.58
C LYS A 465 1.96 -18.60 -23.59
N MET A 466 2.43 -17.76 -22.67
CA MET A 466 1.65 -17.03 -21.63
C MET A 466 0.13 -17.08 -21.83
N ILE A 467 -0.60 -17.48 -20.79
CA ILE A 467 -2.06 -17.60 -20.88
C ILE A 467 -2.66 -16.24 -21.28
N LYS A 468 -3.51 -16.24 -22.31
CA LYS A 468 -4.07 -15.00 -22.88
C LYS A 468 -5.11 -14.35 -21.95
N ASN A 469 -5.66 -15.14 -21.03
CA ASN A 469 -6.65 -14.77 -20.03
C ASN A 469 -6.02 -14.43 -18.66
N GLY A 470 -4.74 -14.03 -18.61
CA GLY A 470 -4.05 -13.68 -17.38
C GLY A 470 -3.16 -12.44 -17.48
N SER A 471 -3.07 -11.68 -16.39
CA SER A 471 -2.06 -10.62 -16.22
C SER A 471 -1.02 -11.04 -15.19
N TYR A 472 0.24 -10.65 -15.39
CA TYR A 472 1.38 -11.07 -14.59
C TYR A 472 2.01 -9.89 -13.83
N PHE A 473 2.23 -10.07 -12.53
CA PHE A 473 2.77 -9.07 -11.61
C PHE A 473 3.99 -9.64 -10.89
N ALA A 474 5.18 -9.37 -11.42
CA ALA A 474 6.44 -9.91 -10.93
C ALA A 474 7.13 -8.92 -9.97
N PHE A 475 7.41 -9.35 -8.73
CA PHE A 475 8.12 -8.57 -7.71
C PHE A 475 9.54 -9.06 -7.56
N THR A 476 10.49 -8.13 -7.49
CA THR A 476 11.90 -8.49 -7.58
C THR A 476 12.82 -7.35 -7.12
N ALA A 477 14.02 -7.64 -6.62
CA ALA A 477 15.01 -6.63 -6.23
C ALA A 477 16.12 -6.38 -7.28
N THR A 478 16.56 -7.44 -7.94
CA THR A 478 17.69 -7.56 -8.86
C THR A 478 17.28 -8.28 -10.16
N PRO A 479 16.41 -7.67 -11.00
CA PRO A 479 15.96 -8.29 -12.24
C PRO A 479 17.15 -8.54 -13.18
N LYS A 480 17.19 -9.71 -13.81
CA LYS A 480 18.08 -9.95 -14.95
C LYS A 480 17.47 -9.41 -16.24
N ASN A 481 18.28 -9.30 -17.30
CA ASN A 481 17.83 -8.88 -18.63
C ASN A 481 16.64 -9.73 -19.13
N LYS A 482 16.68 -11.05 -18.95
CA LYS A 482 15.58 -11.96 -19.33
C LYS A 482 14.27 -11.66 -18.59
N THR A 483 14.34 -11.35 -17.29
CA THR A 483 13.18 -10.92 -16.50
C THR A 483 12.63 -9.59 -17.03
N LEU A 484 13.50 -8.63 -17.34
CA LEU A 484 13.12 -7.34 -17.91
C LEU A 484 12.44 -7.51 -19.28
N GLU A 485 12.99 -8.36 -20.16
CA GLU A 485 12.38 -8.68 -21.45
C GLU A 485 11.01 -9.35 -21.30
N THR A 486 10.84 -10.19 -20.27
CA THR A 486 9.61 -10.96 -20.04
C THR A 486 8.49 -10.10 -19.45
N PHE A 487 8.78 -9.33 -18.40
CA PHE A 487 7.77 -8.62 -17.60
C PHE A 487 7.91 -7.09 -17.59
N GLY A 488 9.04 -6.57 -18.07
CA GLY A 488 9.32 -5.15 -18.11
C GLY A 488 8.52 -4.43 -19.21
N VAL A 489 8.55 -3.11 -19.12
CA VAL A 489 7.96 -2.21 -20.10
C VAL A 489 8.97 -1.97 -21.21
N ARG A 490 8.57 -2.25 -22.44
CA ARG A 490 9.40 -1.99 -23.62
C ARG A 490 9.69 -0.50 -23.74
N THR A 491 10.97 -0.16 -23.95
CA THR A 491 11.38 1.23 -24.19
C THR A 491 11.73 1.46 -25.66
N GLU A 492 11.88 2.72 -26.05
CA GLU A 492 12.39 3.11 -27.38
C GLU A 492 13.93 2.97 -27.50
N LYS A 493 14.63 2.71 -26.38
CA LYS A 493 16.08 2.62 -26.35
C LYS A 493 16.55 1.22 -26.73
N THR A 494 17.74 1.14 -27.33
CA THR A 494 18.43 -0.12 -27.61
C THR A 494 19.77 -0.18 -26.88
N TYR A 495 20.26 -1.39 -26.64
CA TYR A 495 21.61 -1.64 -26.15
C TYR A 495 22.27 -2.75 -26.98
N VAL A 496 23.60 -2.80 -26.95
CA VAL A 496 24.36 -3.89 -27.56
C VAL A 496 24.63 -4.91 -26.45
N ASP A 497 24.22 -6.16 -26.64
CA ASP A 497 24.46 -7.21 -25.67
C ASP A 497 25.91 -7.73 -25.73
N GLY A 498 26.26 -8.67 -24.85
CA GLY A 498 27.60 -9.25 -24.78
C GLY A 498 28.06 -9.97 -26.06
N ASN A 499 27.13 -10.28 -26.97
CA ASN A 499 27.40 -10.95 -28.25
C ASN A 499 27.47 -9.94 -29.43
N GLY A 500 27.33 -8.64 -29.15
CA GLY A 500 27.33 -7.61 -30.19
C GLY A 500 25.98 -7.39 -30.87
N GLU A 501 24.90 -8.01 -30.38
CA GLU A 501 23.56 -7.85 -30.96
C GLU A 501 22.84 -6.63 -30.41
N ILE A 502 22.16 -5.88 -31.29
CA ILE A 502 21.32 -4.75 -30.89
C ILE A 502 19.98 -5.28 -30.36
N LYS A 503 19.75 -5.12 -29.06
CA LYS A 503 18.52 -5.50 -28.38
C LYS A 503 17.74 -4.28 -27.90
N THR A 504 16.42 -4.41 -27.85
CA THR A 504 15.55 -3.38 -27.26
C THR A 504 15.69 -3.43 -25.75
N LYS A 505 15.79 -2.26 -25.11
CA LYS A 505 15.84 -2.16 -23.66
C LYS A 505 14.43 -2.26 -23.08
N PHE A 506 14.29 -3.03 -22.00
CA PHE A 506 13.09 -3.10 -21.18
C PHE A 506 13.43 -2.59 -19.79
N ASP A 507 12.52 -1.83 -19.20
CA ASP A 507 12.69 -1.27 -17.86
C ASP A 507 11.56 -1.74 -16.93
N ALA A 508 11.78 -1.69 -15.61
CA ALA A 508 10.75 -2.01 -14.63
C ALA A 508 9.56 -1.03 -14.72
N PHE A 509 8.34 -1.53 -14.48
CA PHE A 509 7.14 -0.70 -14.42
C PHE A 509 7.17 0.26 -13.23
N HIS A 510 7.71 -0.20 -12.09
CA HIS A 510 7.90 0.60 -10.88
C HIS A 510 9.23 0.24 -10.22
N LEU A 511 10.03 1.24 -9.81
CA LEU A 511 11.35 1.08 -9.22
C LEU A 511 11.48 1.76 -7.86
N TYR A 512 11.73 0.98 -6.82
CA TYR A 512 12.25 1.44 -5.54
C TYR A 512 13.69 0.94 -5.38
N SER A 513 14.64 1.83 -5.66
CA SER A 513 16.05 1.46 -5.81
C SER A 513 16.75 1.12 -4.48
N MET A 514 17.80 0.31 -4.55
CA MET A 514 18.65 0.01 -3.40
C MET A 514 19.31 1.29 -2.84
N LYS A 515 19.74 2.19 -3.71
CA LYS A 515 20.33 3.48 -3.32
C LYS A 515 19.36 4.30 -2.47
N GLN A 516 18.11 4.43 -2.90
CA GLN A 516 17.07 5.09 -2.11
C GLN A 516 16.88 4.40 -0.77
N ALA A 517 16.79 3.06 -0.75
CA ALA A 517 16.58 2.31 0.49
C ALA A 517 17.74 2.45 1.49
N ILE A 518 18.98 2.56 1.02
CA ILE A 518 20.17 2.83 1.84
C ILE A 518 20.12 4.24 2.41
N GLU A 519 19.89 5.25 1.56
CA GLU A 519 19.87 6.66 1.97
C GLU A 519 18.66 6.99 2.88
N GLU A 520 17.57 6.23 2.80
CA GLU A 520 16.43 6.29 3.71
C GLU A 520 16.62 5.43 4.99
N GLU A 521 17.80 4.82 5.17
CA GLU A 521 18.20 3.99 6.32
C GLU A 521 17.32 2.74 6.54
N PHE A 522 16.64 2.26 5.48
CA PHE A 522 15.87 1.02 5.56
C PHE A 522 16.72 -0.24 5.41
N ILE A 523 17.88 -0.13 4.76
CA ILE A 523 18.89 -1.17 4.65
C ILE A 523 20.28 -0.56 4.89
N LEU A 524 21.22 -1.39 5.36
CA LEU A 524 22.58 -0.96 5.62
C LEU A 524 23.42 -0.95 4.33
N ASP A 525 24.29 0.05 4.21
CA ASP A 525 25.32 0.07 3.16
C ASP A 525 26.47 -0.88 3.53
N VAL A 526 26.48 -2.06 2.93
CA VAL A 526 27.54 -3.06 3.12
C VAL A 526 28.89 -2.65 2.51
N LEU A 527 28.90 -1.66 1.59
CA LEU A 527 30.12 -1.19 0.94
C LEU A 527 30.85 -0.11 1.73
N GLN A 528 30.17 0.57 2.66
CA GLN A 528 30.74 1.69 3.43
C GLN A 528 32.01 1.31 4.22
N ASN A 529 32.13 0.03 4.61
CA ASN A 529 33.29 -0.51 5.33
C ASN A 529 34.02 -1.60 4.53
N TYR A 530 33.83 -1.66 3.21
CA TYR A 530 34.49 -2.66 2.38
C TYR A 530 36.00 -2.39 2.30
N THR A 531 36.80 -3.31 2.85
CA THR A 531 38.26 -3.24 2.82
C THR A 531 38.77 -4.19 1.74
N THR A 532 39.42 -3.66 0.71
CA THR A 532 40.11 -4.48 -0.30
C THR A 532 41.45 -4.95 0.24
N TYR A 533 41.70 -6.26 0.23
CA TYR A 533 43.06 -6.79 0.39
C TYR A 533 43.86 -6.51 -0.89
N LYS A 534 45.10 -6.03 -0.73
CA LYS A 534 46.05 -5.81 -1.82
C LYS A 534 46.88 -7.05 -2.09
#